data_AF-A0A7R9A231-F1
#
_entry.id   AF-A0A7R9A231-F1
#
_cell.length_a   1.000
_cell.length_b   1.000
_cell.length_c   1.000
_cell.angle_alpha   90.00
_cell.angle_beta   90.00
_cell.angle_gamma   90.00
#
_symmetry.space_group_name_H-M   'P 1'
#
loop_
_entity.id
_entity.type
_entity.pdbx_description
1 polymer ?
#
loop_
_entity_poly.entity_id
_entity_poly.type
_entity_poly.pdbx_seq_one_letter_code
_entity_poly.pdbx_strand_id
1 'polypeptide(L)'
;MSTLRPGKKWETKLSSAGLIFHHFGCPIIKEILKDKYKSLEQEEFDKIVDRVFDQVYENFVNEIDAIDNGSKICGHPKYRIGTNITSRVSHLNPSWVEEDPDADKCFCKAMEMVKEEFIDRVRYYGEVWWPAREKVSTALKASTDKKNQDILELEKPLPWKDHLLELGYHRIKFVIFPESDTGWRIQAVPAQEGGSRQVQFYAFMELNTLTIWFQVTSSKDTSLTGRFDENLSKKRQVEEVMLLWHEWRGLHGQELEDKSGIENIIFVHPRGYIGGHRDRGGVIAMAQKTITAYEVLIDKAVEGLQVNGSEQIMELADVGFPWVERIFQREAEGRLKKDWRGHSKKNPRESAEMENIEFVKEGGELGGHTLREGAILMATKSLMAHSQV
;
A
#
# COMPACT_ATOMS: atom_id res chain seq x y z
N MET A 1 -8.66 17.76 13.56
CA MET A 1 -9.14 18.77 12.56
C MET A 1 -10.60 18.54 12.14
N SER A 2 -11.03 17.30 11.90
CA SER A 2 -12.38 16.94 11.40
C SER A 2 -13.56 17.54 12.17
N THR A 3 -13.45 17.71 13.50
CA THR A 3 -14.50 18.33 14.33
C THR A 3 -14.67 19.83 14.08
N LEU A 4 -13.57 20.55 13.77
CA LEU A 4 -13.59 22.00 13.54
C LEU A 4 -13.76 22.36 12.05
N ARG A 5 -13.36 21.46 11.14
CA ARG A 5 -13.62 21.55 9.69
C ARG A 5 -14.32 20.29 9.22
N PRO A 6 -15.66 20.29 9.15
CA PRO A 6 -16.43 19.16 8.63
C PRO A 6 -15.94 18.72 7.24
N GLY A 7 -15.92 17.41 7.00
CA GLY A 7 -15.48 16.82 5.72
C GLY A 7 -13.99 16.51 5.60
N LYS A 8 -13.15 16.96 6.55
CA LYS A 8 -11.73 16.56 6.57
C LYS A 8 -11.55 15.18 7.21
N LYS A 9 -10.68 14.34 6.63
CA LYS A 9 -10.46 12.92 7.02
C LYS A 9 -9.59 12.71 8.27
N TRP A 10 -9.00 13.76 8.85
CA TRP A 10 -7.99 13.60 9.89
C TRP A 10 -8.58 13.61 11.30
N GLU A 11 -8.31 12.53 12.02
CA GLU A 11 -8.77 12.26 13.38
C GLU A 11 -7.77 12.71 14.46
N THR A 12 -6.53 13.03 14.08
CA THR A 12 -5.53 13.53 15.02
C THR A 12 -6.06 14.72 15.80
N LYS A 13 -5.94 14.65 17.13
CA LYS A 13 -6.27 15.76 18.02
C LYS A 13 -5.34 16.93 17.71
N LEU A 14 -5.88 18.15 17.67
CA LEU A 14 -5.07 19.33 17.39
C LEU A 14 -4.28 19.76 18.63
N SER A 15 -3.01 20.07 18.44
CA SER A 15 -2.17 20.83 19.39
C SER A 15 -2.39 22.34 19.21
N SER A 16 -1.62 23.15 19.93
CA SER A 16 -1.56 24.60 19.68
C SER A 16 -1.19 24.93 18.22
N ALA A 17 -0.25 24.19 17.62
CA ALA A 17 0.15 24.38 16.23
C ALA A 17 -1.00 24.10 15.26
N GLY A 18 -1.69 22.97 15.43
CA GLY A 18 -2.86 22.61 14.64
C GLY A 18 -4.02 23.59 14.76
N LEU A 19 -4.26 24.15 15.96
CA LEU A 19 -5.29 25.17 16.20
C LEU A 19 -4.96 26.51 15.52
N ILE A 20 -3.70 26.95 15.63
CA ILE A 20 -3.22 28.16 14.94
C ILE A 20 -3.34 27.97 13.43
N PHE A 21 -2.89 26.83 12.89
CA PHE A 21 -2.98 26.55 11.47
C PHE A 21 -4.43 26.42 11.00
N HIS A 22 -5.31 25.80 11.78
CA HIS A 22 -6.74 25.74 11.49
C HIS A 22 -7.36 27.13 11.26
N HIS A 23 -6.98 28.12 12.08
CA HIS A 23 -7.54 29.46 12.02
C HIS A 23 -6.83 30.35 10.97
N PHE A 24 -5.50 30.37 10.95
CA PHE A 24 -4.70 31.29 10.14
C PHE A 24 -4.09 30.68 8.88
N GLY A 25 -4.18 29.36 8.68
CA GLY A 25 -3.53 28.66 7.59
C GLY A 25 -3.97 29.16 6.21
N CYS A 26 -5.28 29.25 5.94
CA CYS A 26 -5.78 29.74 4.65
C CYS A 26 -5.36 31.19 4.34
N PRO A 27 -5.51 32.18 5.26
CA PRO A 27 -4.98 33.53 5.06
C PRO A 27 -3.49 33.57 4.75
N ILE A 28 -2.67 32.81 5.48
CA ILE A 28 -1.21 32.79 5.28
C ILE A 28 -0.86 32.16 3.92
N ILE A 29 -1.52 31.06 3.55
CA ILE A 29 -1.32 30.39 2.25
C ILE A 29 -1.71 31.34 1.11
N LYS A 30 -2.84 32.05 1.23
CA LYS A 30 -3.24 33.09 0.26
C LYS A 30 -2.16 34.13 0.08
N GLU A 31 -1.62 34.65 1.18
CA GLU A 31 -0.58 35.67 1.15
C GLU A 31 0.71 35.17 0.48
N ILE A 32 1.14 33.93 0.77
CA ILE A 32 2.34 33.33 0.17
C ILE A 32 2.17 33.10 -1.35
N LEU A 33 0.97 32.70 -1.80
CA LEU A 33 0.73 32.26 -3.17
C LEU A 33 0.05 33.32 -4.07
N LYS A 34 -0.29 34.49 -3.54
CA LYS A 34 -1.04 35.52 -4.28
C LYS A 34 -0.39 35.92 -5.60
N ASP A 35 0.94 36.06 -5.63
CA ASP A 35 1.64 36.51 -6.83
C ASP A 35 1.63 35.43 -7.93
N LYS A 36 1.68 34.16 -7.52
CA LYS A 36 1.63 33.00 -8.43
C LYS A 36 0.28 32.91 -9.12
N TYR A 37 -0.81 33.22 -8.40
CA TYR A 37 -2.18 33.02 -8.85
C TYR A 37 -2.97 34.32 -9.05
N LYS A 38 -2.29 35.47 -9.14
CA LYS A 38 -2.90 36.79 -9.30
C LYS A 38 -3.81 36.95 -10.52
N SER A 39 -3.65 36.08 -11.53
CA SER A 39 -4.44 36.09 -12.75
C SER A 39 -5.69 35.20 -12.68
N LEU A 40 -5.88 34.45 -11.59
CA LEU A 40 -7.06 33.61 -11.40
C LEU A 40 -8.16 34.40 -10.70
N GLU A 41 -9.40 33.99 -10.99
CA GLU A 41 -10.56 34.47 -10.23
C GLU A 41 -10.47 34.02 -8.77
N GLN A 42 -11.01 34.83 -7.86
CA GLN A 42 -10.89 34.59 -6.41
C GLN A 42 -11.43 33.22 -6.00
N GLU A 43 -12.52 32.77 -6.62
CA GLU A 43 -13.13 31.46 -6.32
C GLU A 43 -12.21 30.29 -6.73
N GLU A 44 -11.53 30.41 -7.88
CA GLU A 44 -10.58 29.39 -8.34
C GLU A 44 -9.35 29.36 -7.43
N PHE A 45 -8.82 30.53 -7.07
CA PHE A 45 -7.69 30.63 -6.15
C PHE A 45 -8.04 30.04 -4.77
N ASP A 46 -9.26 30.27 -4.27
CA ASP A 46 -9.72 29.72 -3.00
C ASP A 46 -9.79 28.19 -3.01
N LYS A 47 -10.17 27.58 -4.13
CA LYS A 47 -10.11 26.11 -4.31
C LYS A 47 -8.67 25.60 -4.23
N ILE A 48 -7.72 26.30 -4.84
CA ILE A 48 -6.29 25.96 -4.76
C ILE A 48 -5.80 26.06 -3.33
N VAL A 49 -6.16 27.14 -2.63
CA VAL A 49 -5.78 27.37 -1.22
C VAL A 49 -6.31 26.25 -0.32
N ASP A 50 -7.55 25.79 -0.51
CA ASP A 50 -8.08 24.67 0.28
C ASP A 50 -7.32 23.36 0.01
N ARG A 51 -6.95 23.09 -1.25
CA ARG A 51 -6.12 21.91 -1.58
C ARG A 51 -4.72 22.00 -1.00
N VAL A 52 -4.08 23.16 -1.07
CA VAL A 52 -2.75 23.38 -0.47
C VAL A 52 -2.83 23.30 1.05
N PHE A 53 -3.89 23.84 1.67
CA PHE A 53 -4.15 23.72 3.10
C PHE A 53 -4.18 22.25 3.53
N ASP A 54 -4.89 21.41 2.77
CA ASP A 54 -4.98 19.98 3.07
C ASP A 54 -3.63 19.29 3.01
N GLN A 55 -2.86 19.56 1.96
CA GLN A 55 -1.54 18.98 1.78
C GLN A 55 -0.54 19.43 2.85
N VAL A 56 -0.56 20.72 3.22
CA VAL A 56 0.30 21.26 4.28
C VAL A 56 -0.12 20.72 5.64
N TYR A 57 -1.42 20.58 5.92
CA TYR A 57 -1.83 19.94 7.16
C TYR A 57 -1.38 18.49 7.21
N GLU A 58 -1.72 17.69 6.20
CA GLU A 58 -1.50 16.23 6.19
C GLU A 58 -0.02 15.85 6.28
N ASN A 59 0.84 16.61 5.60
CA ASN A 59 2.26 16.25 5.46
C ASN A 59 3.22 17.11 6.29
N PHE A 60 2.73 18.09 7.05
CA PHE A 60 3.58 18.94 7.89
C PHE A 60 2.98 19.16 9.29
N VAL A 61 1.78 19.74 9.38
CA VAL A 61 1.20 20.12 10.69
C VAL A 61 0.71 18.90 11.49
N ASN A 62 0.14 17.91 10.81
CA ASN A 62 -0.42 16.71 11.44
C ASN A 62 0.65 15.89 12.18
N GLU A 63 1.90 15.89 11.71
CA GLU A 63 3.02 15.28 12.44
C GLU A 63 3.27 15.98 13.78
N ILE A 64 3.26 17.32 13.77
CA ILE A 64 3.45 18.14 14.98
C ILE A 64 2.34 17.86 15.99
N ASP A 65 1.09 17.89 15.51
CA ASP A 65 -0.09 17.59 16.33
C ASP A 65 -0.05 16.18 16.93
N ALA A 66 0.35 15.18 16.14
CA ALA A 66 0.46 13.80 16.61
C ALA A 66 1.53 13.68 17.70
N ILE A 67 2.72 14.25 17.49
CA ILE A 67 3.84 14.20 18.44
C ILE A 67 3.47 14.90 19.75
N ASP A 68 2.89 16.11 19.68
CA ASP A 68 2.51 16.90 20.86
C ASP A 68 1.43 16.18 21.70
N ASN A 69 0.48 15.51 21.06
CA ASN A 69 -0.52 14.69 21.76
C ASN A 69 0.01 13.31 22.20
N GLY A 70 1.31 13.04 22.10
CA GLY A 70 1.92 11.78 22.50
C GLY A 70 1.53 10.58 21.63
N SER A 71 1.01 10.83 20.42
CA SER A 71 0.63 9.78 19.48
C SER A 71 1.87 9.16 18.85
N LYS A 72 1.89 7.83 18.81
CA LYS A 72 2.98 7.09 18.16
C LYS A 72 2.65 6.86 16.69
N ILE A 73 3.64 7.02 15.82
CA ILE A 73 3.53 6.68 14.38
C ILE A 73 3.15 5.20 14.19
N CYS A 74 3.65 4.32 15.06
CA CYS A 74 3.31 2.90 15.11
C CYS A 74 3.51 2.34 16.53
N GLY A 75 2.96 1.15 16.81
CA GLY A 75 3.03 0.54 18.15
C GLY A 75 4.46 0.30 18.65
N HIS A 76 5.28 -0.38 17.84
CA HIS A 76 6.68 -0.72 18.18
C HIS A 76 7.62 -0.29 17.05
N PRO A 77 8.14 0.95 17.07
CA PRO A 77 9.09 1.41 16.07
C PRO A 77 10.43 0.68 16.21
N LYS A 78 11.01 0.25 15.08
CA LYS A 78 12.34 -0.40 15.04
C LYS A 78 13.49 0.58 15.27
N TYR A 79 13.26 1.86 15.01
CA TYR A 79 14.22 2.95 15.18
C TYR A 79 13.49 4.24 15.57
N ARG A 80 14.21 5.18 16.19
CA ARG A 80 13.70 6.51 16.54
C ARG A 80 14.07 7.52 15.47
N ILE A 81 13.12 8.35 15.06
CA ILE A 81 13.37 9.53 14.21
C ILE A 81 13.70 10.70 15.14
N GLY A 82 14.93 11.20 15.07
CA GLY A 82 15.41 12.36 15.86
C GLY A 82 15.50 13.66 15.06
N THR A 83 15.00 13.68 13.83
CA THR A 83 15.19 14.79 12.88
C THR A 83 13.88 15.46 12.45
N ASN A 84 12.74 15.06 13.03
CA ASN A 84 11.48 15.79 12.83
C ASN A 84 11.57 17.24 13.33
N ILE A 85 10.64 18.08 12.87
CA ILE A 85 10.66 19.51 13.20
C ILE A 85 10.61 19.77 14.71
N THR A 86 9.81 19.01 15.46
CA THR A 86 9.74 19.09 16.93
C THR A 86 11.09 18.79 17.59
N SER A 87 11.81 17.77 17.09
CA SER A 87 13.15 17.42 17.60
C SER A 87 14.17 18.50 17.25
N ARG A 88 14.14 19.03 16.02
CA ARG A 88 15.04 20.12 15.59
C ARG A 88 14.81 21.41 16.37
N VAL A 89 13.56 21.77 16.66
CA VAL A 89 13.21 22.88 17.56
C VAL A 89 13.77 22.61 18.96
N SER A 90 13.58 21.40 19.49
CA SER A 90 14.14 21.03 20.80
C SER A 90 15.67 21.10 20.86
N HIS A 91 16.38 20.83 19.76
CA HIS A 91 17.85 20.92 19.70
C HIS A 91 18.35 22.38 19.72
N LEU A 92 17.47 23.35 19.50
CA LEU A 92 17.81 24.78 19.56
C LEU A 92 17.55 25.38 20.95
N ASN A 93 16.99 24.60 21.89
CA ASN A 93 16.84 25.05 23.27
C ASN A 93 18.21 25.28 23.92
N PRO A 94 18.28 26.20 24.90
CA PRO A 94 19.43 26.34 25.80
C PRO A 94 19.96 25.00 26.31
N SER A 95 21.27 24.83 26.28
CA SER A 95 21.90 23.68 26.92
C SER A 95 21.98 23.90 28.44
N TRP A 96 21.81 22.82 29.20
CA TRP A 96 21.96 22.85 30.67
C TRP A 96 23.37 23.20 31.13
N VAL A 97 24.38 23.09 30.25
CA VAL A 97 25.78 23.45 30.54
C VAL A 97 26.08 24.93 30.29
N GLU A 98 25.18 25.68 29.65
CA GLU A 98 25.39 27.11 29.41
C GLU A 98 25.16 27.88 30.71
N GLU A 99 26.10 28.74 31.09
CA GLU A 99 26.03 29.51 32.34
C GLU A 99 24.98 30.63 32.30
N ASP A 100 24.80 31.26 31.13
CA ASP A 100 23.83 32.34 30.91
C ASP A 100 23.23 32.25 29.49
N PRO A 101 22.33 31.27 29.24
CA PRO A 101 21.76 31.07 27.92
C PRO A 101 20.70 32.12 27.58
N ASP A 102 20.81 32.69 26.38
CA ASP A 102 19.81 33.60 25.83
C ASP A 102 18.66 32.80 25.17
N ALA A 103 17.61 32.55 25.95
CA ALA A 103 16.43 31.82 25.51
C ALA A 103 15.69 32.51 24.35
N ASP A 104 15.67 33.85 24.32
CA ASP A 104 15.01 34.61 23.25
C ASP A 104 15.74 34.47 21.92
N LYS A 105 17.08 34.46 21.95
CA LYS A 105 17.91 34.18 20.78
C LYS A 105 17.71 32.75 20.27
N CYS A 106 17.62 31.77 21.17
CA CYS A 106 17.29 30.39 20.82
C CYS A 106 15.91 30.27 20.16
N PHE A 107 14.91 30.94 20.74
CA PHE A 107 13.56 31.00 20.19
C PHE A 107 13.55 31.63 18.79
N CYS A 108 14.23 32.76 18.60
CA CYS A 108 14.33 33.41 17.29
C CYS A 108 14.93 32.49 16.22
N LYS A 109 15.98 31.72 16.57
CA LYS A 109 16.57 30.72 15.65
C LYS A 109 15.58 29.61 15.30
N ALA A 110 14.86 29.09 16.29
CA ALA A 110 13.85 28.06 16.05
C ALA A 110 12.70 28.58 15.19
N MET A 111 12.22 29.79 15.46
CA MET A 111 11.17 30.45 14.68
C MET A 111 11.59 30.64 13.22
N GLU A 112 12.81 31.10 12.95
CA GLU A 112 13.29 31.30 11.58
C GLU A 112 13.35 29.98 10.81
N MET A 113 13.92 28.92 11.41
CA MET A 113 13.98 27.59 10.81
C MET A 113 12.58 27.04 10.49
N VAL A 114 11.63 27.14 11.43
CA VAL A 114 10.25 26.66 11.22
C VAL A 114 9.53 27.49 10.15
N LYS A 115 9.75 28.81 10.13
CA LYS A 115 9.19 29.72 9.13
C LYS A 115 9.66 29.36 7.72
N GLU A 116 10.98 29.21 7.54
CA GLU A 116 11.56 28.84 6.24
C GLU A 116 10.96 27.52 5.76
N GLU A 117 10.96 26.48 6.59
CA GLU A 117 10.44 25.16 6.21
C GLU A 117 8.94 25.19 5.88
N PHE A 118 8.14 25.92 6.66
CA PHE A 118 6.71 26.08 6.40
C PHE A 118 6.45 26.77 5.06
N ILE A 119 7.14 27.88 4.77
CA ILE A 119 7.00 28.59 3.49
C ILE A 119 7.40 27.67 2.33
N ASP A 120 8.48 26.91 2.50
CA ASP A 120 8.95 25.94 1.51
C ASP A 120 7.91 24.84 1.23
N ARG A 121 7.19 24.35 2.26
CA ARG A 121 6.10 23.38 2.08
C ARG A 121 4.90 23.99 1.37
N VAL A 122 4.49 25.20 1.74
CA VAL A 122 3.39 25.92 1.07
C VAL A 122 3.73 26.15 -0.41
N ARG A 123 4.95 26.63 -0.71
CA ARG A 123 5.41 26.84 -2.08
C ARG A 123 5.54 25.54 -2.86
N TYR A 124 6.04 24.47 -2.25
CA TYR A 124 6.07 23.16 -2.92
C TYR A 124 4.67 22.72 -3.34
N TYR A 125 3.70 22.74 -2.42
CA TYR A 125 2.35 22.27 -2.73
C TYR A 125 1.61 23.19 -3.70
N GLY A 126 1.78 24.51 -3.58
CA GLY A 126 1.18 25.50 -4.46
C GLY A 126 1.85 25.58 -5.83
N GLU A 127 3.17 25.64 -5.90
CA GLU A 127 3.89 26.00 -7.13
C GLU A 127 4.44 24.80 -7.91
N VAL A 128 4.57 23.63 -7.27
CA VAL A 128 5.14 22.41 -7.87
C VAL A 128 4.11 21.28 -7.93
N TRP A 129 3.55 20.89 -6.79
CA TRP A 129 2.61 19.76 -6.71
C TRP A 129 1.29 20.09 -7.41
N TRP A 130 0.64 21.22 -7.10
CA TRP A 130 -0.68 21.52 -7.68
C TRP A 130 -0.67 21.65 -9.22
N PRO A 131 0.29 22.38 -9.85
CA PRO A 131 0.35 22.47 -11.31
C PRO A 131 0.60 21.12 -12.01
N ALA A 132 1.19 20.15 -11.31
CA ALA A 132 1.38 18.80 -11.84
C ALA A 132 0.06 18.11 -12.19
N ARG A 133 -1.03 18.45 -11.48
CA ARG A 133 -2.38 17.89 -11.70
C ARG A 133 -2.88 18.10 -13.12
N GLU A 134 -2.67 19.28 -13.67
CA GLU A 134 -3.09 19.61 -15.04
C GLU A 134 -2.33 18.76 -16.07
N LYS A 135 -1.02 18.58 -15.85
CA LYS A 135 -0.16 17.75 -16.71
C LYS A 135 -0.56 16.28 -16.68
N VAL A 136 -0.85 15.74 -15.49
CA VAL A 136 -1.37 14.37 -15.33
C VAL A 136 -2.72 14.22 -16.03
N SER A 137 -3.66 15.15 -15.80
CA SER A 137 -4.98 15.16 -16.44
C SER A 137 -4.88 15.20 -17.98
N THR A 138 -3.99 16.03 -18.51
CA THR A 138 -3.74 16.13 -19.96
C THR A 138 -3.17 14.84 -20.52
N ALA A 139 -2.16 14.26 -19.86
CA ALA A 139 -1.55 13.00 -20.26
C ALA A 139 -2.55 11.84 -20.23
N LEU A 140 -3.45 11.80 -19.24
CA LEU A 140 -4.50 10.80 -19.14
C LEU A 140 -5.49 10.87 -20.30
N LYS A 141 -5.97 12.08 -20.64
CA LYS A 141 -6.85 12.29 -21.80
C LYS A 141 -6.19 11.85 -23.11
N ALA A 142 -4.89 12.12 -23.27
CA ALA A 142 -4.14 11.69 -24.45
C ALA A 142 -3.90 10.16 -24.50
N SER A 143 -3.86 9.49 -23.34
CA SER A 143 -3.68 8.03 -23.22
C SER A 143 -4.97 7.27 -23.54
N THR A 144 -6.14 7.77 -23.12
CA THR A 144 -7.44 7.11 -23.36
C THR A 144 -7.79 6.94 -24.84
N ASP A 145 -7.22 7.77 -25.71
CA ASP A 145 -7.46 7.75 -27.16
C ASP A 145 -6.60 6.72 -27.92
N LYS A 146 -5.66 6.03 -27.24
CA LYS A 146 -4.68 5.11 -27.85
C LYS A 146 -4.80 3.69 -27.30
N LYS A 147 -4.26 2.71 -28.05
CA LYS A 147 -4.20 1.28 -27.68
C LYS A 147 -3.46 0.99 -26.34
N ASN A 148 -2.71 1.94 -25.77
CA ASN A 148 -1.95 1.78 -24.51
C ASN A 148 -2.74 2.37 -23.33
N GLN A 149 -3.73 1.63 -22.85
CA GLN A 149 -4.60 2.08 -21.75
C GLN A 149 -4.06 1.72 -20.34
N ASP A 150 -2.93 1.01 -20.28
CA ASP A 150 -2.31 0.55 -19.03
C ASP A 150 -1.00 1.29 -18.71
N ILE A 151 -0.53 2.16 -19.62
CA ILE A 151 0.72 2.92 -19.51
C ILE A 151 0.43 4.41 -19.69
N LEU A 152 0.74 5.20 -18.67
CA LEU A 152 0.70 6.65 -18.72
C LEU A 152 2.09 7.20 -19.02
N GLU A 153 2.22 8.00 -20.06
CA GLU A 153 3.47 8.68 -20.40
C GLU A 153 3.40 10.15 -19.99
N LEU A 154 4.42 10.60 -19.27
CA LEU A 154 4.59 12.01 -18.90
C LEU A 154 5.77 12.60 -19.66
N GLU A 155 5.62 13.84 -20.09
CA GLU A 155 6.65 14.58 -20.84
C GLU A 155 7.93 14.82 -20.01
N LYS A 156 7.81 14.84 -18.69
CA LYS A 156 8.89 15.16 -17.75
C LYS A 156 8.59 14.59 -16.36
N PRO A 157 9.59 14.49 -15.45
CA PRO A 157 9.34 14.03 -14.10
C PRO A 157 8.53 15.09 -13.34
N LEU A 158 7.43 14.67 -12.72
CA LEU A 158 6.53 15.51 -11.93
C LEU A 158 5.84 14.68 -10.82
N PRO A 159 5.35 15.30 -9.74
CA PRO A 159 4.62 14.57 -8.70
C PRO A 159 3.26 14.13 -9.23
N TRP A 160 3.16 12.89 -9.71
CA TRP A 160 1.96 12.37 -10.37
C TRP A 160 1.08 11.48 -9.50
N LYS A 161 1.64 10.86 -8.45
CA LYS A 161 1.00 9.75 -7.72
C LYS A 161 -0.35 10.13 -7.12
N ASP A 162 -0.37 11.16 -6.28
CA ASP A 162 -1.59 11.60 -5.61
C ASP A 162 -2.64 12.05 -6.64
N HIS A 163 -2.23 12.81 -7.66
CA HIS A 163 -3.13 13.27 -8.72
C HIS A 163 -3.74 12.13 -9.53
N LEU A 164 -2.95 11.09 -9.84
CA LEU A 164 -3.44 9.94 -10.59
C LEU A 164 -4.51 9.18 -9.80
N LEU A 165 -4.29 9.02 -8.50
CA LEU A 165 -5.23 8.36 -7.59
C LEU A 165 -6.50 9.19 -7.38
N GLU A 166 -6.36 10.49 -7.13
CA GLU A 166 -7.48 11.43 -6.97
C GLU A 166 -8.35 11.54 -8.24
N LEU A 167 -7.76 11.35 -9.42
CA LEU A 167 -8.48 11.35 -10.69
C LEU A 167 -9.20 10.02 -10.99
N GLY A 168 -8.98 8.97 -10.20
CA GLY A 168 -9.71 7.69 -10.30
C GLY A 168 -9.31 6.80 -11.48
N TYR A 169 -8.09 6.97 -12.03
CA TYR A 169 -7.62 6.17 -13.17
C TYR A 169 -6.90 4.90 -12.71
N HIS A 170 -7.64 4.00 -12.07
CA HIS A 170 -7.15 2.72 -11.51
C HIS A 170 -6.67 1.70 -12.55
N ARG A 171 -6.91 1.98 -13.84
CA ARG A 171 -6.49 1.12 -14.94
C ARG A 171 -5.00 1.24 -15.25
N ILE A 172 -4.42 2.43 -15.08
CA ILE A 172 -3.00 2.64 -15.36
C ILE A 172 -2.17 1.77 -14.42
N LYS A 173 -1.29 0.94 -15.00
CA LYS A 173 -0.38 0.03 -14.28
C LYS A 173 1.00 0.64 -14.13
N PHE A 174 1.45 1.37 -15.14
CA PHE A 174 2.78 1.97 -15.17
C PHE A 174 2.74 3.43 -15.60
N VAL A 175 3.61 4.25 -14.99
CA VAL A 175 3.91 5.61 -15.44
C VAL A 175 5.35 5.66 -15.95
N ILE A 176 5.54 6.19 -17.16
CA ILE A 176 6.85 6.37 -17.78
C ILE A 176 7.15 7.85 -18.02
N PHE A 177 8.42 8.23 -17.91
CA PHE A 177 8.89 9.60 -18.15
C PHE A 177 10.40 9.64 -18.42
N PRO A 178 10.90 10.67 -19.14
CA PRO A 178 12.33 10.91 -19.25
C PRO A 178 12.88 11.40 -17.90
N GLU A 179 14.04 10.88 -17.46
CA GLU A 179 14.72 11.38 -16.25
C GLU A 179 15.90 12.29 -16.58
N SER A 180 16.53 12.06 -17.74
CA SER A 180 17.63 12.86 -18.28
C SER A 180 17.64 12.76 -19.81
N ASP A 181 18.55 13.47 -20.46
CA ASP A 181 18.80 13.37 -21.90
C ASP A 181 19.20 11.94 -22.36
N THR A 182 19.55 11.06 -21.42
CA THR A 182 20.12 9.73 -21.70
C THR A 182 19.34 8.58 -21.08
N GLY A 183 18.17 8.83 -20.48
CA GLY A 183 17.45 7.78 -19.76
C GLY A 183 15.97 8.05 -19.53
N TRP A 184 15.22 6.95 -19.55
CA TRP A 184 13.81 6.87 -19.23
C TRP A 184 13.59 6.05 -17.96
N ARG A 185 12.49 6.36 -17.28
CA ARG A 185 12.05 5.68 -16.06
C ARG A 185 10.67 5.10 -16.26
N ILE A 186 10.45 3.97 -15.60
CA ILE A 186 9.16 3.32 -15.44
C ILE A 186 8.90 3.14 -13.95
N GLN A 187 7.70 3.50 -13.50
CA GLN A 187 7.25 3.32 -12.12
C GLN A 187 5.90 2.59 -12.09
N ALA A 188 5.76 1.64 -11.17
CA ALA A 188 4.48 0.99 -10.90
C ALA A 188 3.51 1.96 -10.21
N VAL A 189 2.24 1.91 -10.61
CA VAL A 189 1.17 2.69 -9.97
C VAL A 189 0.78 2.02 -8.65
N PRO A 190 0.84 2.73 -7.50
CA PRO A 190 0.41 2.20 -6.22
C PRO A 190 -1.11 1.99 -6.19
N ALA A 191 -1.58 1.04 -5.38
CA ALA A 191 -3.00 0.73 -5.26
C ALA A 191 -3.75 1.71 -4.35
N GLN A 192 -3.07 2.50 -3.52
CA GLN A 192 -3.69 3.40 -2.54
C GLN A 192 -2.92 4.70 -2.33
N GLU A 193 -3.63 5.76 -1.93
CA GLU A 193 -3.10 7.09 -1.59
C GLU A 193 -2.12 7.05 -0.40
N GLY A 194 -1.09 7.90 -0.41
CA GLY A 194 -0.11 8.02 0.68
C GLY A 194 0.86 6.83 0.82
N GLY A 195 0.80 5.85 -0.08
CA GLY A 195 1.64 4.67 -0.08
C GLY A 195 3.02 4.87 -0.71
N SER A 196 3.98 5.44 0.03
CA SER A 196 5.35 4.87 -0.01
C SER A 196 5.39 3.51 0.72
N ARG A 197 4.28 3.14 1.37
CA ARG A 197 4.04 1.85 2.01
C ARG A 197 3.62 0.83 0.97
N GLN A 198 4.55 -0.09 0.71
CA GLN A 198 4.29 -1.35 0.05
C GLN A 198 3.19 -2.09 0.80
N VAL A 199 2.04 -2.27 0.15
CA VAL A 199 1.15 -3.36 0.51
C VAL A 199 1.85 -4.64 0.05
N GLN A 200 2.58 -5.29 0.97
CA GLN A 200 2.96 -6.69 0.79
C GLN A 200 1.69 -7.51 0.98
N PHE A 201 1.12 -7.99 -0.13
CA PHE A 201 0.08 -9.00 -0.07
C PHE A 201 0.68 -10.31 0.45
N TYR A 202 0.13 -10.82 1.56
CA TYR A 202 0.24 -12.21 1.96
C TYR A 202 -1.11 -12.85 1.67
N ALA A 203 -1.21 -13.62 0.59
CA ALA A 203 -2.34 -14.53 0.41
C ALA A 203 -2.03 -15.81 1.20
N PHE A 204 -2.85 -16.12 2.21
CA PHE A 204 -2.86 -17.45 2.84
C PHE A 204 -3.97 -18.25 2.16
N MET A 205 -3.62 -19.36 1.51
CA MET A 205 -4.58 -20.41 1.19
C MET A 205 -4.39 -21.56 2.16
N GLU A 206 -5.39 -21.85 2.98
CA GLU A 206 -5.43 -23.11 3.73
C GLU A 206 -5.99 -24.22 2.83
N LEU A 207 -5.16 -25.21 2.53
CA LEU A 207 -5.57 -26.47 1.93
C LEU A 207 -6.41 -27.25 2.97
N ASN A 208 -7.74 -27.09 2.93
CA ASN A 208 -8.71 -28.18 3.13
C ASN A 208 -10.19 -27.78 3.02
N THR A 209 -10.52 -26.52 2.75
CA THR A 209 -11.82 -26.11 2.20
C THR A 209 -11.59 -24.85 1.39
N LEU A 210 -12.07 -24.79 0.14
CA LEU A 210 -11.98 -23.60 -0.71
C LEU A 210 -12.72 -22.42 -0.05
N THR A 211 -12.04 -21.72 0.85
CA THR A 211 -12.51 -20.51 1.52
C THR A 211 -11.32 -19.59 1.66
N ILE A 212 -11.27 -18.57 0.81
CA ILE A 212 -10.27 -17.50 0.87
C ILE A 212 -10.64 -16.61 2.06
N TRP A 213 -9.85 -16.64 3.13
CA TRP A 213 -9.98 -15.71 4.25
C TRP A 213 -9.18 -14.44 3.97
N PHE A 214 -9.84 -13.30 4.01
CA PHE A 214 -9.19 -11.99 3.95
C PHE A 214 -8.95 -11.51 5.38
N GLN A 215 -7.71 -11.51 5.86
CA GLN A 215 -7.37 -10.84 7.10
C GLN A 215 -6.88 -9.43 6.80
N VAL A 216 -7.77 -8.45 6.91
CA VAL A 216 -7.40 -7.04 6.98
C VAL A 216 -6.82 -6.79 8.37
N THR A 217 -5.50 -6.79 8.52
CA THR A 217 -4.88 -6.34 9.79
C THR A 217 -4.91 -4.81 9.85
N SER A 218 -6.09 -4.26 10.05
CA SER A 218 -6.27 -3.00 10.77
C SER A 218 -6.07 -3.32 12.24
N SER A 219 -5.16 -2.64 12.92
CA SER A 219 -4.72 -2.98 14.27
C SER A 219 -5.77 -2.74 15.38
N LYS A 220 -7.08 -2.75 15.10
CA LYS A 220 -8.11 -2.51 16.12
C LYS A 220 -9.43 -3.27 16.03
N ASP A 221 -9.65 -4.20 15.08
CA ASP A 221 -10.93 -4.91 15.09
C ASP A 221 -10.80 -6.38 14.65
N THR A 222 -11.01 -7.31 15.59
CA THR A 222 -10.91 -8.76 15.39
C THR A 222 -12.28 -9.46 15.37
N SER A 223 -13.38 -8.74 15.14
CA SER A 223 -14.72 -9.35 15.07
C SER A 223 -15.42 -9.11 13.74
N LEU A 224 -14.96 -9.78 12.67
CA LEU A 224 -15.77 -10.01 11.47
C LEU A 224 -15.51 -11.43 10.95
N THR A 225 -16.23 -12.41 11.51
CA THR A 225 -16.42 -13.73 10.90
C THR A 225 -17.63 -13.63 9.96
N GLY A 226 -17.39 -13.31 8.68
CA GLY A 226 -18.42 -13.24 7.65
C GLY A 226 -18.36 -14.42 6.68
N ARG A 227 -19.51 -15.07 6.44
CA ARG A 227 -19.74 -16.13 5.44
C ARG A 227 -19.45 -15.62 4.01
N PHE A 228 -19.04 -16.52 3.13
CA PHE A 228 -18.83 -16.27 1.69
C PHE A 228 -20.06 -15.57 1.07
N ASP A 229 -19.85 -14.36 0.54
CA ASP A 229 -20.87 -13.58 -0.18
C ASP A 229 -20.71 -13.84 -1.68
N GLU A 230 -21.71 -14.46 -2.31
CA GLU A 230 -21.75 -14.75 -3.76
C GLU A 230 -21.66 -13.49 -4.64
N ASN A 231 -21.75 -12.28 -4.06
CA ASN A 231 -21.45 -11.03 -4.76
C ASN A 231 -19.94 -10.72 -4.94
N LEU A 232 -19.03 -11.61 -4.53
CA LEU A 232 -17.59 -11.48 -4.82
C LEU A 232 -17.28 -11.39 -6.34
N SER A 233 -18.14 -11.94 -7.19
CA SER A 233 -18.06 -11.76 -8.65
C SER A 233 -18.21 -10.29 -9.11
N LYS A 234 -18.91 -9.46 -8.32
CA LYS A 234 -19.05 -8.01 -8.54
C LYS A 234 -17.95 -7.17 -7.86
N LYS A 235 -17.20 -7.74 -6.90
CA LYS A 235 -16.03 -7.11 -6.25
C LYS A 235 -14.71 -7.43 -6.98
N ARG A 236 -14.71 -7.32 -8.31
CA ARG A 236 -13.52 -7.52 -9.18
C ARG A 236 -12.42 -6.44 -9.04
N GLN A 237 -12.51 -5.56 -8.06
CA GLN A 237 -11.49 -4.55 -7.75
C GLN A 237 -10.72 -4.95 -6.49
N VAL A 238 -9.93 -6.01 -6.58
CA VAL A 238 -8.73 -6.07 -5.74
C VAL A 238 -7.70 -5.27 -6.52
N GLU A 239 -7.47 -4.03 -6.11
CA GLU A 239 -6.52 -3.11 -6.75
C GLU A 239 -5.10 -3.63 -6.51
N GLU A 240 -4.64 -4.53 -7.36
CA GLU A 240 -3.29 -5.06 -7.30
C GLU A 240 -2.30 -4.08 -7.95
N VAL A 241 -1.26 -3.72 -7.18
CA VAL A 241 -0.09 -3.03 -7.73
C VAL A 241 0.63 -3.99 -8.67
N MET A 242 0.59 -3.71 -9.98
CA MET A 242 1.40 -4.43 -10.95
C MET A 242 2.84 -3.93 -10.86
N LEU A 243 3.71 -4.72 -10.24
CA LEU A 243 5.14 -4.45 -10.16
C LEU A 243 5.83 -4.94 -11.43
N LEU A 244 7.03 -4.43 -11.71
CA LEU A 244 7.87 -4.96 -12.79
C LEU A 244 8.12 -6.46 -12.61
N TRP A 245 8.29 -7.16 -13.74
CA TRP A 245 8.39 -8.60 -13.80
C TRP A 245 9.36 -9.16 -12.75
N HIS A 246 8.90 -10.16 -12.00
CA HIS A 246 9.59 -10.62 -10.80
C HIS A 246 11.00 -11.15 -11.09
N GLU A 247 11.21 -11.78 -12.25
CA GLU A 247 12.51 -12.30 -12.65
C GLU A 247 13.54 -11.22 -12.94
N TRP A 248 13.12 -9.98 -13.22
CA TRP A 248 14.00 -8.85 -13.49
C TRP A 248 14.45 -8.15 -12.21
N ARG A 249 13.75 -8.37 -11.09
CA ARG A 249 13.92 -7.57 -9.88
C ARG A 249 15.31 -7.76 -9.27
N GLY A 250 16.01 -6.63 -9.10
CA GLY A 250 17.36 -6.60 -8.55
C GLY A 250 18.45 -6.79 -9.59
N LEU A 251 18.10 -7.01 -10.86
CA LEU A 251 19.04 -7.15 -11.96
C LEU A 251 19.35 -5.78 -12.61
N HIS A 252 20.49 -5.71 -13.28
CA HIS A 252 20.96 -4.53 -14.00
C HIS A 252 21.92 -4.88 -15.15
N GLY A 253 22.06 -3.97 -16.11
CA GLY A 253 23.01 -4.12 -17.22
C GLY A 253 22.82 -5.42 -18.03
N GLN A 254 23.93 -6.05 -18.42
CA GLN A 254 23.91 -7.21 -19.32
C GLN A 254 23.06 -8.37 -18.81
N GLU A 255 23.12 -8.68 -17.51
CA GLU A 255 22.33 -9.77 -16.92
C GLU A 255 20.82 -9.55 -17.10
N LEU A 256 20.37 -8.30 -16.90
CA LEU A 256 18.98 -7.94 -17.10
C LEU A 256 18.61 -7.91 -18.59
N GLU A 257 19.52 -7.46 -19.44
CA GLU A 257 19.34 -7.47 -20.89
C GLU A 257 19.14 -8.89 -21.42
N ASP A 258 20.03 -9.82 -21.03
CA ASP A 258 19.97 -11.23 -21.41
C ASP A 258 18.65 -11.88 -20.94
N LYS A 259 18.22 -11.57 -19.71
CA LYS A 259 17.01 -12.15 -19.11
C LYS A 259 15.71 -11.55 -19.64
N SER A 260 15.69 -10.24 -19.89
CA SER A 260 14.50 -9.54 -20.38
C SER A 260 14.35 -9.62 -21.89
N GLY A 261 15.46 -9.81 -22.62
CA GLY A 261 15.54 -9.63 -24.07
C GLY A 261 15.17 -8.20 -24.49
N ILE A 262 15.51 -7.20 -23.67
CA ILE A 262 15.32 -5.78 -23.96
C ILE A 262 16.70 -5.12 -23.97
N GLU A 263 17.20 -4.82 -25.17
CA GLU A 263 18.51 -4.18 -25.36
C GLU A 263 18.55 -2.80 -24.69
N ASN A 264 19.65 -2.45 -24.02
CA ASN A 264 19.84 -1.17 -23.34
C ASN A 264 18.97 -0.93 -22.09
N ILE A 265 18.39 -1.99 -21.53
CA ILE A 265 17.77 -1.94 -20.21
C ILE A 265 18.83 -1.64 -19.13
N ILE A 266 18.52 -0.72 -18.22
CA ILE A 266 19.50 -0.22 -17.25
C ILE A 266 19.41 -1.02 -15.94
N PHE A 267 18.21 -1.05 -15.34
CA PHE A 267 17.99 -1.74 -14.06
C PHE A 267 16.50 -1.97 -13.78
N VAL A 268 16.22 -2.89 -12.87
CA VAL A 268 14.94 -3.01 -12.16
C VAL A 268 15.21 -3.12 -10.67
N HIS A 269 14.55 -2.28 -9.87
CA HIS A 269 14.71 -2.30 -8.42
C HIS A 269 14.32 -3.68 -7.83
N PRO A 270 14.97 -4.19 -6.76
CA PRO A 270 14.65 -5.50 -6.14
C PRO A 270 13.18 -5.71 -5.73
N ARG A 271 12.46 -4.61 -5.53
CA ARG A 271 11.02 -4.62 -5.21
C ARG A 271 10.11 -4.41 -6.42
N GLY A 272 10.66 -4.20 -7.62
CA GLY A 272 9.92 -4.06 -8.87
C GLY A 272 9.12 -2.77 -9.05
N TYR A 273 9.17 -1.81 -8.11
CA TYR A 273 8.36 -0.59 -8.21
C TYR A 273 8.94 0.46 -9.19
N ILE A 274 10.21 0.34 -9.56
CA ILE A 274 10.89 1.26 -10.48
C ILE A 274 11.91 0.51 -11.32
N GLY A 275 12.06 0.95 -12.57
CA GLY A 275 13.10 0.49 -13.49
C GLY A 275 13.54 1.60 -14.43
N GLY A 276 14.58 1.31 -15.21
CA GLY A 276 15.19 2.26 -16.11
C GLY A 276 15.58 1.65 -17.46
N HIS A 277 15.44 2.45 -18.51
CA HIS A 277 15.88 2.13 -19.87
C HIS A 277 16.57 3.35 -20.49
N ARG A 278 17.39 3.18 -21.54
CA ARG A 278 18.03 4.33 -22.22
C ARG A 278 17.06 5.17 -23.02
N ASP A 279 16.13 4.54 -23.73
CA ASP A 279 15.14 5.21 -24.58
C ASP A 279 13.68 4.92 -24.20
N ARG A 280 12.78 5.69 -24.83
CA ARG A 280 11.32 5.60 -24.71
C ARG A 280 10.76 4.26 -25.15
N GLY A 281 11.29 3.69 -26.25
CA GLY A 281 10.78 2.44 -26.81
C GLY A 281 10.98 1.28 -25.84
N GLY A 282 12.14 1.22 -25.19
CA GLY A 282 12.42 0.14 -24.26
C GLY A 282 11.73 0.26 -22.91
N VAL A 283 11.47 1.44 -22.33
CA VAL A 283 10.58 1.51 -21.15
C VAL A 283 9.14 1.07 -21.48
N ILE A 284 8.66 1.33 -22.70
CA ILE A 284 7.37 0.81 -23.17
C ILE A 284 7.43 -0.71 -23.30
N ALA A 285 8.51 -1.25 -23.87
CA ALA A 285 8.72 -2.69 -23.96
C ALA A 285 8.80 -3.36 -22.58
N MET A 286 9.44 -2.72 -21.59
CA MET A 286 9.47 -3.19 -20.20
C MET A 286 8.06 -3.30 -19.60
N ALA A 287 7.24 -2.26 -19.78
CA ALA A 287 5.85 -2.27 -19.31
C ALA A 287 5.04 -3.36 -20.01
N GLN A 288 5.09 -3.42 -21.34
CA GLN A 288 4.31 -4.36 -22.14
C GLN A 288 4.68 -5.80 -21.86
N LYS A 289 5.98 -6.14 -21.84
CA LYS A 289 6.43 -7.49 -21.49
C LYS A 289 6.03 -7.86 -20.06
N THR A 290 6.07 -6.91 -19.12
CA THR A 290 5.57 -7.16 -17.76
C THR A 290 4.07 -7.48 -17.78
N ILE A 291 3.26 -6.64 -18.43
CA ILE A 291 1.79 -6.83 -18.52
C ILE A 291 1.48 -8.19 -19.16
N THR A 292 2.05 -8.48 -20.32
CA THR A 292 1.83 -9.75 -21.04
C THR A 292 2.27 -10.94 -20.21
N ALA A 293 3.39 -10.86 -19.49
CA ALA A 293 3.83 -11.96 -18.63
C ALA A 293 2.84 -12.22 -17.47
N TYR A 294 2.26 -11.16 -16.88
CA TYR A 294 1.19 -11.31 -15.90
C TYR A 294 -0.10 -11.89 -16.51
N GLU A 295 -0.51 -11.44 -17.69
CA GLU A 295 -1.68 -11.97 -18.40
C GLU A 295 -1.54 -13.47 -18.68
N VAL A 296 -0.40 -13.90 -19.23
CA VAL A 296 -0.11 -15.33 -19.48
C VAL A 296 -0.12 -16.15 -18.19
N LEU A 297 0.42 -15.62 -17.09
CA LEU A 297 0.37 -16.30 -15.79
C LEU A 297 -1.06 -16.46 -15.28
N ILE A 298 -1.88 -15.41 -15.41
CA ILE A 298 -3.29 -15.44 -14.99
C ILE A 298 -4.06 -16.47 -15.82
N ASP A 299 -3.88 -16.46 -17.15
CA ASP A 299 -4.57 -17.40 -18.04
C ASP A 299 -4.22 -18.85 -17.70
N LYS A 300 -2.92 -19.16 -17.51
CA LYS A 300 -2.48 -20.49 -17.07
C LYS A 300 -3.04 -20.89 -15.72
N ALA A 301 -3.12 -19.97 -14.77
CA ALA A 301 -3.71 -20.22 -13.47
C ALA A 301 -5.21 -20.54 -13.56
N VAL A 302 -5.94 -19.79 -14.40
CA VAL A 302 -7.37 -20.02 -14.64
C VAL A 302 -7.58 -21.37 -15.33
N GLU A 303 -6.81 -21.69 -16.36
CA GLU A 303 -6.86 -22.99 -17.05
C GLU A 303 -6.57 -24.15 -16.09
N GLY A 304 -5.51 -24.05 -15.28
CA GLY A 304 -5.15 -25.10 -14.32
C GLY A 304 -6.22 -25.31 -13.24
N LEU A 305 -6.86 -24.23 -12.77
CA LEU A 305 -8.01 -24.30 -11.86
C LEU A 305 -9.23 -24.97 -12.49
N GLN A 306 -9.45 -24.78 -13.79
CA GLN A 306 -10.56 -25.44 -14.52
C GLN A 306 -10.29 -26.92 -14.79
N VAL A 307 -9.03 -27.30 -14.98
CA VAL A 307 -8.67 -28.66 -15.39
C VAL A 307 -8.47 -29.60 -14.20
N ASN A 308 -7.85 -29.16 -13.10
CA ASN A 308 -7.57 -30.00 -11.93
C ASN A 308 -7.58 -29.14 -10.64
N GLY A 309 -8.71 -29.10 -9.94
CA GLY A 309 -8.98 -28.19 -8.81
C GLY A 309 -8.09 -28.29 -7.55
N SER A 310 -6.87 -28.85 -7.59
CA SER A 310 -5.90 -28.73 -6.48
C SER A 310 -4.44 -29.03 -6.84
N GLU A 311 -4.14 -29.88 -7.82
CA GLU A 311 -2.76 -30.38 -8.04
C GLU A 311 -1.84 -29.42 -8.79
N GLN A 312 -2.34 -28.60 -9.72
CA GLN A 312 -1.50 -27.65 -10.51
C GLN A 312 -1.19 -26.32 -9.81
N ILE A 313 -1.82 -26.04 -8.67
CA ILE A 313 -1.48 -24.88 -7.83
C ILE A 313 0.00 -24.97 -7.37
N MET A 314 0.51 -26.19 -7.22
CA MET A 314 1.90 -26.47 -6.83
C MET A 314 2.91 -26.16 -7.94
N GLU A 315 2.52 -26.23 -9.22
CA GLU A 315 3.42 -25.96 -10.35
C GLU A 315 3.54 -24.45 -10.61
N LEU A 316 2.49 -23.68 -10.31
CA LEU A 316 2.50 -22.22 -10.33
C LEU A 316 3.35 -21.61 -9.20
N ALA A 317 3.57 -22.35 -8.10
CA ALA A 317 4.45 -21.97 -7.01
C ALA A 317 5.89 -21.70 -7.46
N ASP A 318 6.38 -22.47 -8.44
CA ASP A 318 7.75 -22.41 -8.95
C ASP A 318 7.96 -21.26 -9.96
N VAL A 319 6.89 -20.66 -10.48
CA VAL A 319 6.93 -19.59 -11.50
C VAL A 319 6.93 -18.18 -10.87
N GLY A 320 7.39 -18.08 -9.61
CA GLY A 320 7.73 -16.79 -9.00
C GLY A 320 6.60 -16.08 -8.30
N PHE A 321 5.93 -16.77 -7.38
CA PHE A 321 5.19 -16.13 -6.29
C PHE A 321 6.08 -16.10 -5.03
N PRO A 322 6.72 -14.97 -4.67
CA PRO A 322 7.59 -14.89 -3.49
C PRO A 322 6.88 -15.16 -2.16
N TRP A 323 5.54 -15.24 -2.13
CA TRP A 323 4.80 -15.65 -0.93
C TRP A 323 4.66 -17.18 -0.84
N VAL A 324 4.60 -17.89 -1.97
CA VAL A 324 4.50 -19.35 -2.02
C VAL A 324 5.84 -19.99 -1.66
N GLU A 325 6.94 -19.48 -2.19
CA GLU A 325 8.31 -19.93 -1.89
C GLU A 325 8.67 -19.75 -0.39
N ARG A 326 8.13 -18.70 0.25
CA ARG A 326 8.29 -18.44 1.68
C ARG A 326 7.44 -19.33 2.59
N ILE A 327 6.32 -19.85 2.09
CA ILE A 327 5.51 -20.85 2.80
C ILE A 327 6.27 -22.18 2.82
N PHE A 328 6.82 -22.60 1.69
CA PHE A 328 7.58 -23.85 1.59
C PHE A 328 8.92 -23.81 2.32
N GLN A 329 9.64 -22.66 2.33
CA GLN A 329 10.82 -22.51 3.21
C GLN A 329 10.48 -22.68 4.69
N ARG A 330 9.35 -22.14 5.15
CA ARG A 330 8.92 -22.26 6.56
C ARG A 330 8.44 -23.66 6.92
N GLU A 331 7.94 -24.41 5.94
CA GLU A 331 7.60 -25.83 6.07
C GLU A 331 8.86 -26.71 6.15
N ALA A 332 9.80 -26.51 5.23
CA ALA A 332 11.09 -27.22 5.21
C ALA A 332 11.93 -26.96 6.47
N GLU A 333 11.85 -25.76 7.05
CA GLU A 333 12.50 -25.42 8.33
C GLU A 333 11.74 -25.93 9.57
N GLY A 334 10.60 -26.62 9.41
CA GLY A 334 9.77 -27.11 10.50
C GLY A 334 9.16 -26.00 11.37
N ARG A 335 9.11 -24.76 10.87
CA ARG A 335 8.68 -23.57 11.63
C ARG A 335 7.17 -23.39 11.64
N LEU A 336 6.43 -24.05 10.76
CA LEU A 336 4.95 -24.03 10.76
C LEU A 336 4.31 -24.59 12.04
N LYS A 337 4.98 -25.51 12.75
CA LYS A 337 4.46 -26.08 14.02
C LYS A 337 4.82 -25.30 15.28
N LYS A 338 5.70 -24.29 15.22
CA LYS A 338 6.21 -23.63 16.44
C LYS A 338 5.38 -22.43 16.89
N ASP A 339 4.63 -21.79 15.99
CA ASP A 339 3.80 -20.62 16.30
C ASP A 339 2.38 -20.99 16.73
N TRP A 340 2.06 -22.29 16.80
CA TRP A 340 0.79 -22.81 17.32
C TRP A 340 0.97 -23.45 18.70
N ARG A 341 1.21 -22.61 19.71
CA ARG A 341 0.73 -22.89 21.08
C ARG A 341 -0.35 -21.88 21.39
N GLY A 342 -1.59 -22.32 21.20
CA GLY A 342 -2.78 -21.55 21.49
C GLY A 342 -2.68 -20.87 22.87
N HIS A 343 -2.92 -19.56 22.88
CA HIS A 343 -3.42 -18.87 24.04
C HIS A 343 -4.83 -19.39 24.35
N SER A 344 -4.88 -20.50 25.07
CA SER A 344 -6.01 -20.85 25.93
C SER A 344 -5.49 -20.89 27.36
N LYS A 345 -5.45 -19.71 27.98
CA LYS A 345 -5.54 -19.59 29.44
C LYS A 345 -6.70 -18.66 29.75
N LYS A 346 -7.83 -19.31 29.99
CA LYS A 346 -8.89 -18.99 30.97
C LYS A 346 -8.74 -17.62 31.65
N ASN A 347 -9.74 -16.78 31.41
CA ASN A 347 -10.26 -15.90 32.44
C ASN A 347 -10.90 -16.78 33.53
N PRO A 348 -10.55 -16.66 34.82
CA PRO A 348 -11.11 -17.50 35.87
C PRO A 348 -12.40 -16.87 36.39
N ARG A 349 -13.53 -17.26 35.80
CA ARG A 349 -14.87 -17.22 36.39
C ARG A 349 -15.75 -18.13 35.53
N GLU A 350 -16.61 -18.90 36.20
CA GLU A 350 -17.56 -19.85 35.62
C GLU A 350 -16.99 -21.23 35.29
N SER A 351 -16.55 -21.90 36.35
CA SER A 351 -16.66 -23.36 36.47
C SER A 351 -17.97 -23.67 37.18
N ALA A 352 -18.97 -24.16 36.44
CA ALA A 352 -19.98 -25.10 36.93
C ALA A 352 -20.82 -25.57 35.74
N GLU A 353 -21.25 -26.82 35.83
CA GLU A 353 -22.34 -27.46 35.08
C GLU A 353 -21.98 -28.36 33.88
N MET A 354 -22.23 -29.65 34.15
CA MET A 354 -22.59 -30.77 33.26
C MET A 354 -21.44 -31.49 32.54
N GLU A 355 -20.90 -32.57 33.08
CA GLU A 355 -21.47 -33.93 33.22
C GLU A 355 -21.71 -34.67 31.87
N ASN A 356 -20.92 -35.74 31.71
CA ASN A 356 -21.22 -37.04 31.10
C ASN A 356 -21.76 -37.12 29.66
N ILE A 357 -21.04 -37.84 28.79
CA ILE A 357 -21.48 -39.12 28.21
C ILE A 357 -20.27 -39.86 27.61
N GLU A 358 -20.21 -41.16 27.93
CA GLU A 358 -19.19 -42.15 27.61
C GLU A 358 -19.17 -42.57 26.13
N PHE A 359 -17.99 -42.99 25.68
CA PHE A 359 -17.78 -43.72 24.42
C PHE A 359 -18.28 -45.17 24.56
N VAL A 360 -19.30 -45.54 23.78
CA VAL A 360 -19.61 -46.95 23.52
C VAL A 360 -18.80 -47.43 22.32
N LYS A 361 -17.86 -48.35 22.58
CA LYS A 361 -17.25 -49.24 21.59
C LYS A 361 -18.12 -50.49 21.50
N GLU A 362 -18.76 -50.72 20.36
CA GLU A 362 -19.11 -52.08 19.91
C GLU A 362 -18.43 -52.38 18.59
N GLY A 363 -17.83 -53.56 18.54
CA GLY A 363 -16.84 -53.97 17.56
C GLY A 363 -17.41 -54.37 16.21
N GLY A 364 -16.63 -54.03 15.19
CA GLY A 364 -16.60 -54.68 13.89
C GLY A 364 -15.25 -54.35 13.28
N GLU A 365 -14.41 -55.36 13.08
CA GLU A 365 -13.14 -55.20 12.37
C GLU A 365 -13.40 -54.67 10.96
N LEU A 366 -12.85 -53.49 10.65
CA LEU A 366 -12.61 -53.06 9.28
C LEU A 366 -11.14 -52.67 9.19
N GLY A 367 -10.44 -53.40 8.32
CA GLY A 367 -9.05 -53.19 7.97
C GLY A 367 -8.78 -51.77 7.47
N GLY A 368 -7.50 -51.41 7.47
CA GLY A 368 -7.02 -50.06 7.22
C GLY A 368 -7.64 -49.39 6.00
N HIS A 369 -8.40 -48.33 6.26
CA HIS A 369 -8.79 -47.36 5.27
C HIS A 369 -8.02 -46.06 5.54
N THR A 370 -7.40 -45.51 4.50
CA THR A 370 -6.73 -44.21 4.59
C THR A 370 -7.77 -43.08 4.61
N LEU A 371 -7.42 -41.92 5.17
CA LEU A 371 -8.26 -40.69 5.23
C LEU A 371 -8.92 -40.29 3.89
N ARG A 372 -8.41 -40.82 2.77
CA ARG A 372 -8.94 -40.62 1.41
C ARG A 372 -10.25 -41.37 1.14
N GLU A 373 -10.46 -42.54 1.74
CA GLU A 373 -11.65 -43.38 1.49
C GLU A 373 -12.84 -42.97 2.37
N GLY A 374 -12.59 -42.43 3.57
CA GLY A 374 -13.62 -41.83 4.43
C GLY A 374 -14.22 -40.55 3.84
N ALA A 375 -13.43 -39.77 3.10
CA ALA A 375 -13.89 -38.56 2.42
C ALA A 375 -14.80 -38.87 1.22
N ILE A 376 -14.50 -39.94 0.47
CA ILE A 376 -15.33 -40.41 -0.65
C ILE A 376 -16.67 -40.95 -0.13
N LEU A 377 -16.68 -41.73 0.96
CA LEU A 377 -17.91 -42.25 1.56
C LEU A 377 -18.85 -41.14 2.09
N MET A 378 -18.31 -40.03 2.59
CA MET A 378 -19.09 -38.86 3.02
C MET A 378 -19.62 -38.04 1.84
N ALA A 379 -18.82 -37.89 0.77
CA ALA A 379 -19.26 -37.22 -0.45
C ALA A 379 -20.36 -38.00 -1.18
N THR A 380 -20.29 -39.33 -1.22
CA THR A 380 -21.32 -40.18 -1.85
C THR A 380 -22.64 -40.19 -1.06
N LYS A 381 -22.60 -40.09 0.28
CA LYS A 381 -23.82 -39.97 1.11
C LYS A 381 -24.51 -38.62 0.97
N SER A 382 -23.75 -37.54 0.74
CA SER A 382 -24.32 -36.20 0.56
C SER A 382 -24.93 -35.98 -0.84
N LEU A 383 -24.50 -36.75 -1.85
CA LEU A 383 -25.03 -36.69 -3.22
C LEU A 383 -26.28 -37.58 -3.44
N MET A 384 -26.57 -38.53 -2.55
CA MET A 384 -27.79 -39.35 -2.62
C MET A 384 -28.98 -38.80 -1.81
N ALA A 385 -28.85 -37.64 -1.18
CA ALA A 385 -29.91 -37.04 -0.35
C ALA A 385 -30.77 -35.99 -1.07
N HIS A 386 -30.61 -35.78 -2.38
CA HIS A 386 -31.43 -34.84 -3.17
C HIS A 386 -32.07 -35.53 -4.40
N SER A 387 -32.71 -36.67 -4.15
CA SER A 387 -33.80 -37.17 -4.99
C SER A 387 -34.90 -37.74 -4.10
N GLN A 388 -35.82 -36.89 -3.68
CA GLN A 388 -37.27 -37.16 -3.58
C GLN A 388 -37.99 -36.00 -2.87
N VAL A 389 -38.96 -35.45 -3.63
CA VAL A 389 -40.03 -34.50 -3.31
C VAL A 389 -39.62 -33.04 -3.12
#